data_AF-A0A2Z6NQ67-F1
#
_entry.id   AF-A0A2Z6NQ67-F1
#
_cell.length_a   1.000
_cell.length_b   1.000
_cell.length_c   1.000
_cell.angle_alpha   90.00
_cell.angle_beta   90.00
_cell.angle_gamma   90.00
#
_symmetry.space_group_name_H-M   'P 1'
#
loop_
_entity.id
_entity.type
_entity.pdbx_description
1 polymer ?
#
loop_
_entity_poly.entity_id
_entity_poly.type
_entity_poly.pdbx_seq_one_letter_code
_entity_poly.pdbx_strand_id
1 'polypeptide(L)'
;MSEEDSPPYLEVNCKTSGKILRFAPGTDAGFAVTLINRKLKGKVPLATHIEAVKNRCCEEETIAFGPNAILTDFGQNWKLQTVLSSGFKCPKR
;
A
#
# COMPACT_ATOMS: atom_id res chain seq x y z
N MET A 1 4.75 -0.33 -31.38
CA MET A 1 3.78 0.29 -30.45
C MET A 1 3.61 -0.74 -29.35
N SER A 2 4.51 -0.74 -28.37
CA SER A 2 4.57 -1.80 -27.36
C SER A 2 3.46 -1.54 -26.34
N GLU A 3 2.47 -2.42 -26.30
CA GLU A 3 1.50 -2.49 -25.21
C GLU A 3 2.30 -2.61 -23.90
N GLU A 4 2.32 -1.54 -23.10
CA GLU A 4 2.79 -1.63 -21.72
C GLU A 4 1.86 -2.59 -20.99
N ASP A 5 2.38 -3.78 -20.71
CA ASP A 5 1.77 -4.84 -19.90
C ASP A 5 1.52 -4.28 -18.50
N SER A 6 0.41 -3.54 -18.37
CA SER A 6 -0.05 -3.01 -17.11
C SER A 6 -0.33 -4.20 -16.19
N PRO A 7 0.20 -4.23 -14.96
CA PRO A 7 0.10 -5.40 -14.11
C PRO A 7 -1.38 -5.78 -13.93
N PRO A 8 -1.75 -7.07 -14.08
CA PRO A 8 -3.15 -7.50 -14.01
C PRO A 8 -3.78 -7.26 -12.63
N TYR A 9 -2.96 -6.99 -11.62
CA TYR A 9 -3.36 -6.65 -10.27
C TYR A 9 -2.27 -5.84 -9.56
N LEU A 10 -2.69 -5.09 -8.54
CA LEU A 10 -1.84 -4.33 -7.65
C LEU A 10 -1.70 -5.05 -6.30
N GLU A 11 -0.48 -5.17 -5.80
CA GLU A 11 -0.20 -5.81 -4.51
C GLU A 11 0.02 -4.77 -3.41
N VAL A 12 -0.77 -4.89 -2.34
CA VAL A 12 -0.67 -4.05 -1.14
C VAL A 12 -0.28 -4.90 0.05
N ASN A 13 0.85 -4.58 0.68
CA ASN A 13 1.29 -5.22 1.91
C ASN A 13 0.58 -4.62 3.13
N CYS A 14 -0.18 -5.45 3.84
CA CYS A 14 -0.80 -5.07 5.12
C CYS A 14 0.20 -5.25 6.27
N LYS A 15 0.75 -4.14 6.79
CA LYS A 15 1.72 -4.18 7.89
C LYS A 15 1.18 -4.82 9.18
N THR A 16 -0.11 -4.67 9.49
CA THR A 16 -0.70 -5.29 10.69
C THR A 16 -0.69 -6.81 10.64
N SER A 17 -0.92 -7.39 9.45
CA SER A 17 -1.08 -8.83 9.28
C SER A 17 0.13 -9.52 8.65
N GLY A 18 1.04 -8.75 8.05
CA GLY A 18 2.13 -9.24 7.21
C GLY A 18 1.65 -9.87 5.89
N LYS A 19 0.35 -9.81 5.58
CA LYS A 19 -0.23 -10.43 4.38
C LYS A 19 -0.24 -9.45 3.22
N ILE A 20 -0.11 -10.00 2.01
CA ILE A 20 -0.27 -9.27 0.76
C ILE A 20 -1.71 -9.43 0.28
N LEU A 21 -2.34 -8.32 -0.10
CA LEU A 21 -3.67 -8.29 -0.71
C LEU A 21 -3.55 -7.79 -2.14
N ARG A 22 -4.31 -8.40 -3.05
CA ARG A 22 -4.35 -8.05 -4.46
C ARG A 22 -5.61 -7.26 -4.78
N PHE A 23 -5.46 -6.19 -5.55
CA PHE A 23 -6.52 -5.31 -6.00
C PHE A 23 -6.51 -5.18 -7.51
N ALA A 24 -7.67 -4.94 -8.11
CA ALA A 24 -7.73 -4.64 -9.54
C ALA A 24 -7.14 -3.25 -9.82
N PRO A 25 -6.53 -3.03 -11.00
CA PRO A 25 -6.18 -1.69 -11.46
C PRO A 25 -7.40 -0.77 -11.42
N GLY A 26 -7.22 0.50 -11.05
CA GLY A 26 -8.32 1.47 -10.91
C GLY A 26 -9.02 1.46 -9.56
N THR A 27 -8.60 0.63 -8.60
CA THR A 27 -9.20 0.61 -7.25
C THR A 27 -8.83 1.86 -6.45
N ASP A 28 -9.81 2.45 -5.78
CA ASP A 28 -9.58 3.56 -4.84
C ASP A 28 -8.83 3.10 -3.57
N ALA A 29 -7.85 3.90 -3.15
CA ALA A 29 -7.06 3.60 -1.95
C ALA A 29 -7.93 3.53 -0.68
N GLY A 30 -8.94 4.39 -0.55
CA GLY A 30 -9.87 4.37 0.58
C GLY A 30 -10.72 3.10 0.64
N PHE A 31 -11.15 2.60 -0.51
CA PHE A 31 -11.82 1.30 -0.61
C PHE A 31 -10.89 0.17 -0.19
N ALA A 32 -9.65 0.17 -0.70
CA ALA A 32 -8.65 -0.83 -0.35
C ALA A 32 -8.33 -0.86 1.15
N VAL A 33 -8.11 0.30 1.78
CA VAL A 33 -7.91 0.43 3.24
C VAL A 33 -9.09 -0.11 4.02
N THR A 34 -10.32 0.23 3.61
CA THR A 34 -11.55 -0.26 4.26
C THR A 34 -11.64 -1.79 4.20
N LEU A 35 -11.35 -2.38 3.04
CA LEU A 35 -11.38 -3.83 2.86
C LEU A 35 -10.30 -4.53 3.70
N ILE A 36 -9.08 -3.96 3.72
CA ILE A 36 -7.97 -4.47 4.54
C ILE A 36 -8.37 -4.45 6.01
N ASN A 37 -8.86 -3.33 6.53
CA ASN A 37 -9.25 -3.17 7.93
C ASN A 37 -10.41 -4.13 8.30
N ARG A 38 -11.39 -4.33 7.41
CA ARG A 38 -12.45 -5.34 7.62
C ARG A 38 -11.88 -6.76 7.74
N LYS A 39 -10.88 -7.11 6.92
CA LYS A 39 -10.22 -8.42 6.97
C LYS A 39 -9.35 -8.64 8.21
N LEU A 40 -8.99 -7.57 8.92
CA LEU A 40 -8.25 -7.66 10.19
C LEU A 40 -9.11 -8.19 11.35
N LYS A 41 -10.45 -8.30 11.20
CA LYS A 41 -11.37 -8.87 12.20
C LYS A 41 -11.12 -8.37 13.64
N GLY A 42 -10.88 -7.07 13.80
CA GLY A 42 -10.62 -6.44 15.11
C GLY A 42 -9.15 -6.46 15.56
N LYS A 43 -8.20 -6.96 14.75
CA LYS A 43 -6.77 -6.79 15.03
C LYS A 43 -6.36 -5.33 14.88
N VAL A 44 -5.67 -4.81 15.89
CA VAL A 44 -5.07 -3.47 15.93
C VAL A 44 -3.54 -3.57 15.77
N PRO A 45 -2.87 -2.52 15.28
CA PRO A 45 -3.42 -1.24 14.81
C PRO A 45 -4.09 -1.34 13.43
N LEU A 46 -5.08 -0.48 13.18
CA LEU A 46 -5.71 -0.34 11.86
C LEU A 46 -4.83 0.47 10.91
N ALA A 47 -4.98 0.19 9.62
CA ALA A 47 -4.36 0.98 8.56
C ALA A 47 -5.07 2.33 8.42
N THR A 48 -4.30 3.42 8.30
CA THR A 48 -4.82 4.78 8.07
C THR A 48 -4.89 5.11 6.59
N HIS A 49 -3.84 4.81 5.84
CA HIS A 49 -3.74 5.01 4.40
C HIS A 49 -2.77 4.00 3.79
N ILE A 50 -2.68 4.00 2.46
CA ILE A 50 -1.69 3.25 1.69
C ILE A 50 -0.63 4.24 1.22
N GLU A 51 0.62 3.80 1.21
CA GLU A 51 1.74 4.53 0.64
C GLU A 51 2.52 3.64 -0.34
N ALA A 52 3.13 4.24 -1.36
CA ALA A 52 4.15 3.58 -2.15
C ALA A 52 5.52 3.87 -1.55
N VAL A 53 6.30 2.83 -1.30
CA VAL A 53 7.67 2.93 -0.80
C VAL A 53 8.64 2.26 -1.74
N LYS A 54 9.84 2.83 -1.86
CA LYS A 54 10.89 2.29 -2.70
C LYS A 54 11.77 1.33 -1.90
N ASN A 55 11.95 0.11 -2.37
CA ASN A 55 12.60 -1.00 -1.65
C ASN A 55 14.09 -0.80 -1.31
N ARG A 56 14.72 0.32 -1.71
CA ARG A 56 16.15 0.56 -1.52
C ARG A 56 16.56 1.95 -1.00
N CYS A 57 15.60 2.84 -0.71
CA CYS A 57 15.92 4.14 -0.14
C CYS A 57 15.25 4.26 1.23
N CYS A 58 16.04 4.14 2.30
CA CYS A 58 15.57 4.21 3.68
C CYS A 58 15.17 5.63 4.12
N GLU A 59 15.44 6.65 3.29
CA GLU A 59 15.25 8.08 3.60
C GLU A 59 14.46 8.85 2.52
N GLU A 60 14.02 8.20 1.44
CA GLU A 60 13.18 8.88 0.43
C GLU A 60 11.73 9.06 0.92
N GLU A 61 11.12 10.18 0.57
CA GLU A 61 9.71 10.47 0.86
C GLU A 61 8.81 9.43 0.19
N THR A 62 7.90 8.84 0.98
CA THR A 62 6.92 7.88 0.49
C THR A 62 5.78 8.61 -0.22
N ILE A 63 5.16 7.96 -1.20
CA ILE A 63 4.01 8.56 -1.89
C ILE A 63 2.74 8.11 -1.19
N ALA A 64 2.14 9.01 -0.42
CA ALA A 64 0.88 8.74 0.27
C ALA A 64 -0.31 8.86 -0.68
N PHE A 65 -1.23 7.89 -0.62
CA PHE A 65 -2.48 7.92 -1.38
C PHE A 65 -3.60 8.50 -0.52
N GLY A 66 -4.27 9.54 -1.04
CA GLY A 66 -5.52 10.03 -0.47
C GLY A 66 -6.66 9.01 -0.60
N PRO A 67 -7.77 9.16 0.14
CA PRO A 67 -8.86 8.17 0.15
C PRO A 67 -9.53 7.98 -1.22
N ASN A 68 -9.55 9.01 -2.07
CA ASN A 68 -10.13 8.97 -3.41
C ASN A 68 -9.07 8.82 -4.50
N ALA A 69 -7.81 8.56 -4.13
CA ALA A 69 -6.75 8.35 -5.10
C ALA A 69 -6.80 6.92 -5.63
N ILE A 70 -6.59 6.76 -6.93
CA ILE A 70 -6.48 5.46 -7.58
C ILE A 70 -5.14 4.83 -7.18
N LEU A 71 -5.15 3.56 -6.81
CA LEU A 71 -3.92 2.81 -6.61
C LEU A 71 -3.19 2.65 -7.93
N THR A 72 -1.89 2.96 -7.92
CA THR A 72 -1.04 2.93 -9.10
C THR A 72 0.27 2.23 -8.76
N ASP A 73 0.73 1.39 -9.67
CA ASP A 73 2.08 0.84 -9.59
C ASP A 73 3.08 1.88 -10.12
N PHE A 74 4.09 2.20 -9.32
CA PHE A 74 5.17 3.10 -9.71
C PHE A 74 6.35 2.35 -10.37
N GLY A 75 6.19 1.05 -10.61
CA GLY A 75 7.12 0.23 -11.35
C GLY A 75 8.23 -0.34 -10.48
N GLN A 76 9.36 -0.65 -11.11
CA GLN A 76 10.38 -1.49 -10.51
C GLN A 76 10.95 -0.88 -9.23
N ASN A 77 10.99 -1.69 -8.16
CA ASN A 77 11.42 -1.33 -6.81
C ASN A 77 10.42 -0.51 -5.98
N TRP A 78 9.23 -0.20 -6.47
CA TRP A 78 8.16 0.33 -5.64
C TRP A 78 7.29 -0.79 -5.08
N LYS A 79 6.77 -0.60 -3.87
CA LYS A 79 5.78 -1.48 -3.27
C LYS A 79 4.71 -0.65 -2.56
N LEU A 80 3.47 -1.07 -2.68
CA LEU A 80 2.37 -0.48 -1.93
C LEU A 80 2.29 -1.15 -0.55
N GLN A 81 2.20 -0.34 0.51
CA GLN A 81 2.04 -0.85 1.87
C GLN A 81 1.08 0.02 2.67
N THR A 82 0.44 -0.57 3.67
CA THR A 82 -0.40 0.19 4.61
C THR A 82 0.43 0.90 5.67
N VAL A 83 0.09 2.15 5.95
CA VAL A 83 0.57 2.88 7.12
C VAL A 83 -0.37 2.62 8.29
N LEU A 84 0.21 2.40 9.47
CA LEU A 84 -0.53 2.08 10.69
C LEU A 84 -0.75 3.34 11.52
N SER A 85 -1.90 3.44 12.19
CA SER A 85 -2.24 4.62 13.01
C SER A 85 -1.26 4.88 14.16
N SER A 86 -0.63 3.84 14.68
CA SER A 86 0.53 3.97 15.57
C SER A 86 1.77 4.07 14.68
N GLY A 87 2.22 5.29 14.38
CA GLY A 87 3.29 5.57 13.44
C GLY A 87 4.49 4.63 13.61
N PHE A 88 4.66 3.71 12.67
CA PHE A 88 5.90 2.94 12.57
C PHE A 88 6.97 3.90 12.07
N LYS A 89 7.68 4.55 12.99
CA LYS A 89 9.00 5.08 12.71
C LYS A 89 9.84 3.91 12.18
N CYS A 90 10.48 4.09 11.02
CA CYS A 90 11.58 3.22 10.63
C CYS A 90 12.48 3.04 11.86
N PRO A 91 12.79 1.80 12.29
CA PRO A 91 13.82 1.60 13.29
C PRO A 91 15.11 2.17 12.70
N LYS A 92 15.57 3.30 13.26
CA LYS A 92 16.92 3.78 12.99
C LYS A 92 17.86 2.72 13.57
N ARG A 93 18.66 2.11 12.70
CA ARG A 93 19.76 1.22 13.10
C ARG A 93 20.75 1.97 13.98
#